data_AF-A0A955VYN9-F1
#
_entry.id   AF-A0A955VYN9-F1
#
_cell.length_a   1.000
_cell.length_b   1.000
_cell.length_c   1.000
_cell.angle_alpha   90.00
_cell.angle_beta   90.00
_cell.angle_gamma   90.00
#
_symmetry.space_group_name_H-M   'P 1'
#
loop_
_entity.id
_entity.type
_entity.pdbx_description
1 polymer ?
#
loop_
_entity_poly.entity_id
_entity_poly.type
_entity_poly.pdbx_seq_one_letter_code
_entity_poly.pdbx_strand_id
1 'polypeptide(L)'
;VRRRRIEAGRRRRIYVCHPFANDPAGNIERVRAISQFLIDDGALPIAPHLYLPQLVDEASGREQALALCLELLGTCDEVRVFGELVTEGMERELREAKRLGLPAHFVREVRA
;
A
#
# COMPACT_ATOMS: atom_id res chain seq x y z
N VAL A 1 -3.23 -25.33 -16.35
CA VAL A 1 -2.57 -24.40 -15.40
C VAL A 1 -2.91 -24.86 -13.98
N ARG A 2 -1.95 -25.40 -13.22
CA ARG A 2 -2.20 -25.89 -11.85
C ARG A 2 -2.51 -24.70 -10.93
N ARG A 3 -3.78 -24.47 -10.59
CA ARG A 3 -4.15 -23.57 -9.49
C ARG A 3 -3.55 -24.14 -8.20
N ARG A 4 -2.54 -23.49 -7.62
CA ARG A 4 -2.10 -23.79 -6.25
C ARG A 4 -3.34 -23.69 -5.35
N ARG A 5 -3.56 -24.71 -4.52
CA ARG A 5 -4.58 -24.68 -3.46
C ARG A 5 -4.32 -23.43 -2.61
N ILE A 6 -5.31 -22.55 -2.47
CA ILE A 6 -5.21 -21.43 -1.52
C ILE A 6 -5.22 -22.06 -0.13
N GLU A 7 -4.12 -21.99 0.59
CA GLU A 7 -4.08 -22.40 1.99
C GLU A 7 -5.07 -21.56 2.79
N ALA A 8 -5.93 -22.20 3.58
CA ALA A 8 -7.08 -21.59 4.24
C ALA A 8 -6.72 -20.72 5.48
N GLY A 9 -5.48 -20.25 5.56
CA GLY A 9 -4.98 -19.39 6.64
C GLY A 9 -5.15 -17.90 6.32
N ARG A 10 -5.21 -17.08 7.37
CA ARG A 10 -5.15 -15.61 7.24
C ARG A 10 -3.80 -15.22 6.64
N ARG A 11 -3.81 -14.69 5.41
CA ARG A 11 -2.61 -14.11 4.78
C ARG A 11 -2.14 -12.88 5.55
N ARG A 12 -0.82 -12.70 5.61
CA ARG A 12 -0.19 -11.47 6.10
C ARG A 12 -0.65 -10.29 5.24
N ARG A 13 -1.23 -9.27 5.88
CA ARG A 13 -1.72 -8.04 5.24
C ARG A 13 -0.60 -7.01 5.21
N ILE A 14 -0.28 -6.54 4.01
CA ILE A 14 0.82 -5.62 3.80
C ILE A 14 0.26 -4.32 3.23
N TYR A 15 0.43 -3.23 3.97
CA TYR A 15 0.12 -1.92 3.43
C TYR A 15 1.19 -1.48 2.42
N VAL A 16 0.76 -1.06 1.23
CA VAL A 16 1.64 -0.57 0.17
C VAL A 16 1.75 0.95 0.27
N CYS A 17 2.88 1.41 0.82
CA CYS A 17 3.27 2.81 0.90
C CYS A 17 4.15 3.16 -0.30
N HIS A 18 3.69 4.03 -1.20
CA HIS A 18 4.37 4.37 -2.46
C HIS A 18 4.03 5.81 -2.87
N PRO A 19 4.98 6.58 -3.43
CA PRO A 19 4.71 7.94 -3.92
C PRO A 19 3.72 7.90 -5.10
N PHE A 20 2.50 8.41 -4.93
CA PHE A 20 1.43 8.26 -5.94
C PHE A 20 1.11 9.54 -6.73
N ALA A 21 1.18 10.71 -6.10
CA ALA A 21 0.54 11.94 -6.61
C ALA A 21 1.15 12.56 -7.88
N ASN A 22 2.42 12.25 -8.22
CA ASN A 22 3.15 12.92 -9.31
C ASN A 22 2.88 12.35 -10.71
N ASP A 23 2.54 11.07 -10.83
CA ASP A 23 2.22 10.38 -12.09
C ASP A 23 1.15 9.31 -11.83
N PRO A 24 -0.13 9.68 -11.63
CA PRO A 24 -1.16 8.72 -11.25
C PRO A 24 -1.29 7.54 -12.24
N ALA A 25 -1.22 7.80 -13.55
CA ALA A 25 -1.34 6.77 -14.57
C ALA A 25 -0.19 5.75 -14.53
N GLY A 26 1.06 6.22 -14.48
CA GLY A 26 2.21 5.32 -14.36
C GLY A 26 2.32 4.66 -12.99
N ASN A 27 1.90 5.36 -11.93
CA ASN A 27 1.94 4.84 -10.56
C ASN A 27 0.89 3.76 -10.31
N ILE A 28 -0.26 3.77 -11.01
CA ILE A 28 -1.22 2.65 -10.98
C ILE A 28 -0.54 1.35 -11.41
N GLU A 29 0.18 1.37 -12.53
CA GLU A 29 0.84 0.16 -13.04
C GLU A 29 2.02 -0.27 -12.15
N ARG A 30 2.76 0.68 -11.56
CA ARG A 30 3.80 0.36 -10.56
C ARG A 30 3.22 -0.28 -9.30
N VAL A 31 2.17 0.29 -8.73
CA VAL A 31 1.50 -0.24 -7.53
C VAL A 31 0.82 -1.58 -7.83
N ARG A 32 0.30 -1.78 -9.05
CA ARG A 32 -0.20 -3.08 -9.52
C ARG A 32 0.90 -4.13 -9.54
N ALA A 33 2.06 -3.82 -10.12
CA ALA A 33 3.20 -4.74 -10.17
C ALA A 33 3.71 -5.09 -8.75
N ILE A 34 3.82 -4.09 -7.86
CA ILE A 34 4.14 -4.28 -6.45
C ILE A 34 3.13 -5.22 -5.77
N SER A 35 1.84 -4.98 -6.01
CA SER A 35 0.77 -5.80 -5.41
C SER A 35 0.83 -7.24 -5.91
N GLN A 36 1.10 -7.46 -7.20
CA GLN A 36 1.27 -8.79 -7.77
C GLN A 36 2.47 -9.52 -7.14
N PHE A 37 3.61 -8.84 -7.00
CA PHE A 37 4.79 -9.39 -6.32
C PHE A 37 4.48 -9.84 -4.87
N LEU A 38 3.75 -9.02 -4.10
CA LEU A 38 3.35 -9.38 -2.74
C LEU A 38 2.36 -10.55 -2.70
N ILE A 39 1.46 -10.65 -3.68
CA ILE A 39 0.54 -11.80 -3.82
C ILE A 39 1.32 -13.08 -4.10
N ASP A 40 2.34 -13.01 -4.95
CA ASP A 40 3.20 -14.15 -5.29
C ASP A 40 4.06 -14.60 -4.10
N ASP A 41 4.41 -13.68 -3.20
CA ASP A 41 5.01 -13.94 -1.87
C ASP A 41 3.98 -14.44 -0.82
N GLY A 42 2.73 -14.67 -1.21
CA GLY A 42 1.68 -15.20 -0.35
C GLY A 42 1.03 -14.18 0.59
N ALA A 43 1.34 -12.88 0.45
CA ALA A 43 0.71 -11.81 1.21
C ALA A 43 -0.63 -11.36 0.61
N LEU A 44 -1.34 -10.51 1.36
CA LEU A 44 -2.52 -9.76 0.91
C LEU A 44 -2.15 -8.27 0.89
N PRO A 45 -1.88 -7.67 -0.29
CA PRO A 45 -1.55 -6.25 -0.39
C PRO A 45 -2.79 -5.38 -0.17
N ILE A 46 -2.62 -4.32 0.61
CA ILE A 46 -3.59 -3.24 0.80
C ILE A 46 -3.01 -1.98 0.17
N ALA A 47 -3.58 -1.56 -0.96
CA ALA A 47 -3.10 -0.42 -1.76
C ALA A 47 -4.25 0.58 -2.00
N PRO A 48 -4.59 1.42 -1.01
CA PRO A 48 -5.77 2.30 -1.08
C PRO A 48 -5.69 3.31 -2.23
N HIS A 49 -4.47 3.74 -2.56
CA HIS A 49 -4.15 4.65 -3.66
C HIS A 49 -4.69 4.20 -5.02
N LEU A 50 -4.96 2.90 -5.23
CA LEU A 50 -5.53 2.42 -6.48
C LEU A 50 -7.02 2.75 -6.65
N TYR A 51 -7.77 2.95 -5.56
CA TYR A 51 -9.22 3.12 -5.63
C TYR A 51 -9.74 4.35 -4.89
N LEU A 52 -9.13 4.78 -3.78
CA LEU A 52 -9.61 5.94 -3.03
C LEU A 52 -9.60 7.25 -3.86
N PRO A 53 -8.59 7.55 -4.69
CA PRO A 53 -8.61 8.75 -5.54
C PRO A 53 -9.74 8.75 -6.59
N GLN A 54 -10.33 7.58 -6.89
CA GLN A 54 -11.47 7.46 -7.81
C GLN A 54 -12.82 7.69 -7.09
N LEU A 55 -12.82 7.65 -5.76
CA LEU A 55 -14.01 7.72 -4.92
C LEU A 55 -14.09 9.03 -4.13
N VAL A 56 -12.95 9.65 -3.85
CA VAL A 56 -12.84 10.86 -3.03
C VAL A 56 -12.14 11.93 -3.85
N ASP A 57 -12.80 13.07 -4.03
CA ASP A 57 -12.24 14.23 -4.73
C ASP A 57 -11.06 14.80 -3.93
N GLU A 58 -9.91 14.99 -4.61
CA GLU A 58 -8.67 15.45 -3.96
C GLU A 58 -8.80 16.87 -3.40
N ALA A 59 -9.56 17.76 -4.05
CA ALA A 59 -9.65 19.17 -3.66
C ALA A 59 -10.48 19.36 -2.38
N SER A 60 -11.52 18.55 -2.20
CA SER A 60 -12.48 18.68 -1.09
C SER A 60 -12.37 17.58 -0.04
N GLY A 61 -11.84 16.41 -0.40
CA GLY A 61 -11.88 15.19 0.41
C GLY A 61 -10.52 14.63 0.82
N ARG A 62 -9.41 15.35 0.60
CA ARG A 62 -8.05 14.87 0.93
C ARG A 62 -7.90 14.34 2.37
N GLU A 63 -8.41 15.07 3.36
CA GLU A 63 -8.33 14.62 4.77
C GLU A 63 -9.22 13.38 5.04
N GLN A 64 -10.37 13.26 4.35
CA GLN A 64 -11.19 12.06 4.41
C GLN A 64 -10.49 10.87 3.75
N ALA A 65 -9.89 11.04 2.58
CA ALA A 65 -9.13 10.00 1.89
C ALA A 65 -7.97 9.51 2.76
N LEU A 66 -7.25 10.45 3.39
CA LEU A 66 -6.18 10.12 4.32
C LEU A 66 -6.71 9.33 5.53
N ALA A 67 -7.81 9.76 6.15
CA ALA A 67 -8.41 9.04 7.28
C ALA A 67 -8.74 7.58 6.90
N LEU A 68 -9.30 7.35 5.71
CA LEU A 68 -9.57 6.01 5.17
C LEU A 68 -8.27 5.21 4.94
N CYS A 69 -7.21 5.82 4.41
CA CYS A 69 -5.90 5.18 4.28
C CYS A 69 -5.36 4.73 5.64
N LEU A 70 -5.43 5.58 6.67
CA LEU A 70 -4.94 5.27 8.00
C LEU A 70 -5.79 4.20 8.70
N GLU A 71 -7.11 4.19 8.49
CA GLU A 71 -7.98 3.12 8.99
C GLU A 71 -7.62 1.77 8.37
N LEU A 72 -7.39 1.73 7.05
CA LEU A 72 -6.95 0.54 6.34
C LEU A 72 -5.57 0.06 6.79
N LEU A 73 -4.64 0.99 7.01
CA LEU A 73 -3.32 0.73 7.61
C LEU A 73 -3.46 0.01 8.95
N GLY A 74 -4.41 0.42 9.80
CA GLY A 74 -4.72 -0.23 11.07
C GLY A 74 -5.17 -1.68 10.99
N THR A 75 -5.54 -2.16 9.80
CA THR A 75 -5.92 -3.57 9.57
C THR A 75 -4.77 -4.46 9.11
N CYS A 76 -3.58 -3.88 8.91
CA CYS A 76 -2.40 -4.54 8.33
C CYS A 76 -1.44 -5.12 9.39
N ASP A 77 -0.56 -6.02 8.95
CA ASP A 77 0.48 -6.63 9.79
C ASP A 77 1.83 -5.88 9.67
N GLU A 78 2.10 -5.28 8.52
CA GLU A 78 3.33 -4.53 8.23
C GLU A 78 3.09 -3.48 7.14
N VAL A 79 4.03 -2.54 7.02
CA VAL A 79 4.08 -1.54 5.94
C VAL A 79 5.29 -1.83 5.06
N ARG A 80 5.08 -1.94 3.75
CA ARG A 80 6.16 -1.97 2.76
C ARG A 80 6.23 -0.61 2.09
N VAL A 81 7.38 0.04 2.21
CA VAL A 81 7.66 1.36 1.63
C VAL A 81 8.43 1.16 0.34
N PHE A 82 7.87 1.64 -0.77
CA PHE A 82 8.46 1.55 -2.10
C PHE A 82 8.73 2.96 -2.64
N GLY A 83 9.77 3.06 -3.49
CA GLY A 83 10.20 4.32 -4.09
C GLY A 83 11.50 4.85 -3.47
N GLU A 84 12.15 5.76 -4.19
CA GLU A 84 13.44 6.34 -3.78
C GLU A 84 13.29 7.49 -2.78
N LEU A 85 12.11 8.11 -2.75
CA LEU A 85 11.81 9.30 -1.94
C LEU A 85 10.58 9.04 -1.08
N VAL A 86 10.63 9.51 0.16
CA VAL A 86 9.48 9.54 1.07
C VAL A 86 8.78 10.88 0.89
N THR A 87 7.51 10.84 0.48
CA THR A 87 6.68 12.04 0.32
C THR A 87 5.96 12.39 1.63
N GLU A 88 5.41 13.60 1.76
CA GLU A 88 4.66 14.01 2.96
C GLU A 88 3.49 13.05 3.28
N GLY A 89 2.78 12.56 2.24
CA GLY A 89 1.73 11.57 2.42
C GLY A 89 2.25 10.27 3.04
N MET A 90 3.38 9.78 2.54
CA MET A 90 4.04 8.58 3.08
C MET A 90 4.55 8.81 4.51
N GLU A 91 5.05 9.99 4.84
CA GLU A 91 5.46 10.31 6.21
C GLU A 91 4.29 10.23 7.20
N ARG A 92 3.09 10.62 6.79
CA ARG A 92 1.88 10.48 7.62
C ARG A 92 1.54 9.01 7.85
N GLU A 93 1.58 8.19 6.80
CA GLU A 93 1.39 6.73 6.90
C GLU A 93 2.45 6.08 7.80
N LEU A 94 3.72 6.46 7.66
CA LEU A 94 4.82 5.93 8.48
C LEU A 94 4.72 6.36 9.95
N ARG A 95 4.29 7.59 10.22
CA ARG A 95 4.00 8.05 11.58
C ARG A 95 2.88 7.24 12.22
N GLU A 96 1.82 6.97 11.45
CA GLU A 96 0.71 6.15 11.93
C GLU A 96 1.12 4.68 12.14
N ALA A 97 1.89 4.11 11.22
CA ALA A 97 2.45 2.77 11.37
C ALA A 97 3.27 2.64 12.66
N LYS A 98 4.12 3.64 12.93
CA LYS A 98 4.88 3.72 14.18
C LYS A 98 3.96 3.82 15.40
N ARG A 99 2.90 4.64 15.34
CA ARG A 99 1.91 4.77 16.43
C ARG A 99 1.20 3.45 16.73
N LEU A 100 0.92 2.66 15.68
CA LEU A 100 0.26 1.35 15.77
C LEU A 100 1.23 0.20 16.10
N GLY A 101 2.54 0.46 16.18
CA GLY A 101 3.55 -0.58 16.40
C GLY A 101 3.77 -1.51 15.21
N LEU A 102 3.35 -1.09 14.01
CA LEU A 102 3.53 -1.87 12.78
C LEU A 102 4.97 -1.73 12.27
N PRO A 103 5.64 -2.84 11.91
CA PRO A 103 6.97 -2.78 11.32
C PRO A 103 6.89 -2.17 9.91
N ALA A 104 7.84 -1.29 9.61
CA ALA A 104 8.00 -0.67 8.30
C ALA A 104 9.27 -1.17 7.61
N HIS A 105 9.12 -1.69 6.39
CA HIS A 105 10.21 -2.25 5.60
C HIS A 105 10.39 -1.47 4.29
N PHE A 106 11.56 -0.86 4.12
CA PHE A 106 11.92 -0.13 2.91
C PHE A 106 12.41 -1.10 1.83
N VAL A 107 11.81 -1.02 0.64
CA VAL A 107 12.15 -1.87 -0.50
C VAL A 107 12.73 -0.99 -1.60
N ARG A 108 14.01 -1.24 -1.93
CA ARG A 108 14.76 -0.44 -2.91
C ARG A 108 14.45 -0.82 -4.36
N GLU A 109 14.15 -2.08 -4.64
CA GLU A 109 13.78 -2.59 -5.96
C GLU A 109 12.77 -3.73 -5.83
N VAL A 110 11.73 -3.70 -6.67
CA VAL A 110 10.95 -4.90 -6.96
C VAL A 110 11.56 -5.52 -8.22
N ARG A 111 12.42 -6.52 -8.04
CA ARG A 111 12.94 -7.28 -9.17
C ARG A 111 11.80 -8.16 -9.71
N ALA A 112 11.37 -7.85 -10.92
CA ALA A 112 10.50 -8.69 -11.72
C ALA A 112 11.22 -9.99 -12.12
#